data_AF-A0A6I9NR43-F1
#
_entry.id   AF-A0A6I9NR43-F1
#
_cell.length_a   1.000
_cell.length_b   1.000
_cell.length_c   1.000
_cell.angle_alpha   90.00
_cell.angle_beta   90.00
_cell.angle_gamma   90.00
#
_symmetry.space_group_name_H-M   'P 1'
#
loop_
_entity.id
_entity.type
_entity.pdbx_description
1 polymer ?
#
loop_
_entity_poly.entity_id
_entity_poly.type
_entity_poly.pdbx_seq_one_letter_code
_entity_poly.pdbx_strand_id
1 'polypeptide(L)'
;MHKNVWQELVNGEMYPPTVSEVPVHMVYPEHFPPEKRLVTGQEVFGLLPGLTMYATVWLREHNRVCDVLKADHPTWDDEQLFQTARLIIIGETINIIIEEYVQHLSGYLLDLKFDPTLLFNARFQYSNRIALEFCHIYHWHPLMPDSFLIDGEDIPYPQFMFNTSLLMHYGVEKMVDAFSKQPAGQIGGGHNSHVVVLQVAEKVIKESRATRVQPFNEYRKRFNLKPYTSFYEFTDDIEMAEGLEELYGDIDALELYPGVLLEKARPNSLFGESMVEMGAPFSLKGLLGNPICSPEYWKPSSFGGEKGFNIVKTSTLKKLVCLNTKWCPYVDFHVPRNDEELKSNSEL
;
A
#
# COMPACT_ATOMS: atom_id res chain seq x y z
N MET A 1 -28.74 -17.75 -8.61
CA MET A 1 -27.91 -16.91 -9.49
C MET A 1 -28.01 -15.48 -8.97
N HIS A 2 -27.17 -15.10 -8.01
CA HIS A 2 -27.08 -13.70 -7.60
C HIS A 2 -26.48 -12.93 -8.77
N LYS A 3 -27.23 -11.98 -9.36
CA LYS A 3 -26.59 -10.93 -10.14
C LYS A 3 -25.84 -10.07 -9.13
N ASN A 4 -24.54 -10.31 -8.96
CA ASN A 4 -23.69 -9.42 -8.17
C ASN A 4 -23.70 -8.07 -8.87
N VAL A 5 -24.40 -7.10 -8.29
CA VAL A 5 -24.53 -5.71 -8.78
C VAL A 5 -23.17 -4.98 -8.76
N TRP A 6 -22.16 -5.59 -8.15
CA TRP A 6 -20.84 -5.01 -7.87
C TRP A 6 -19.71 -5.55 -8.76
N GLN A 7 -20.02 -6.11 -9.93
CA GLN A 7 -19.00 -6.56 -10.89
C GLN A 7 -19.47 -6.45 -12.34
N GLU A 8 -18.53 -6.13 -13.23
CA GLU A 8 -18.72 -6.16 -14.68
C GLU A 8 -17.88 -7.31 -15.29
N LEU A 9 -18.41 -7.96 -16.34
CA LEU A 9 -17.67 -8.96 -17.10
C LEU A 9 -17.21 -8.38 -18.43
N VAL A 10 -15.91 -8.09 -18.55
CA VAL A 10 -15.28 -7.63 -19.78
C VAL A 10 -14.37 -8.74 -20.29
N ASN A 11 -14.60 -9.22 -21.52
CA ASN A 11 -13.82 -10.31 -22.14
C ASN A 11 -13.74 -11.59 -21.27
N GLY A 12 -14.79 -11.89 -20.50
CA GLY A 12 -14.84 -13.05 -19.62
C GLY A 12 -14.05 -12.89 -18.30
N GLU A 13 -13.64 -11.68 -17.96
CA GLU A 13 -12.97 -11.36 -16.69
C GLU A 13 -13.78 -10.40 -15.84
N MET A 14 -13.69 -10.58 -14.52
CA MET A 14 -14.35 -9.73 -13.54
C MET A 14 -13.57 -8.43 -13.32
N TYR A 15 -14.24 -7.30 -13.48
CA TYR A 15 -13.76 -5.96 -13.13
C TYR A 15 -14.75 -5.25 -12.20
N PRO A 16 -14.33 -4.18 -11.50
CA PRO A 16 -15.27 -3.30 -10.81
C PRO A 16 -16.32 -2.75 -11.79
N PRO A 17 -17.54 -2.48 -11.33
CA PRO A 17 -18.61 -1.97 -12.20
C PRO A 17 -18.29 -0.54 -12.64
N THR A 18 -19.03 -0.02 -13.61
CA THR A 18 -18.86 1.37 -14.06
C THR A 18 -19.83 2.34 -13.39
N VAL A 19 -19.53 3.64 -13.44
CA VAL A 19 -20.43 4.70 -12.93
C VAL A 19 -21.78 4.67 -13.65
N SER A 20 -21.82 4.17 -14.90
CA SER A 20 -23.07 4.01 -15.67
C SER A 20 -24.00 2.93 -15.09
N GLU A 21 -23.44 1.89 -14.47
CA GLU A 21 -24.20 0.80 -13.84
C GLU A 21 -24.51 1.10 -12.38
N VAL A 22 -23.53 1.67 -11.67
CA VAL A 22 -23.58 1.97 -10.25
C VAL A 22 -23.23 3.45 -10.05
N PRO A 23 -24.23 4.34 -9.91
CA PRO A 23 -24.02 5.79 -9.90
C PRO A 23 -23.47 6.29 -8.56
N VAL A 24 -22.20 5.97 -8.31
CA VAL A 24 -21.41 6.41 -7.14
C VAL A 24 -20.42 7.49 -7.58
N HIS A 25 -20.16 8.45 -6.68
CA HIS A 25 -19.19 9.50 -6.95
C HIS A 25 -17.78 8.92 -7.11
N MET A 26 -17.14 9.22 -8.25
CA MET A 26 -15.76 8.87 -8.54
C MET A 26 -15.05 10.09 -9.15
N VAL A 27 -13.81 10.33 -8.74
CA VAL A 27 -12.97 11.41 -9.23
C VAL A 27 -12.32 10.98 -10.55
N TYR A 28 -12.88 11.49 -11.64
CA TYR A 28 -12.36 11.36 -13.00
C TYR A 28 -12.40 12.73 -13.70
N PRO A 29 -11.57 12.96 -14.73
CA PRO A 29 -11.69 14.15 -15.58
C PRO A 29 -13.09 14.25 -16.19
N GLU A 30 -13.66 15.45 -16.26
CA GLU A 30 -15.05 15.67 -16.69
C GLU A 30 -15.38 15.05 -18.06
N HIS A 31 -14.41 15.05 -18.97
CA HIS A 31 -14.53 14.53 -20.33
C HIS A 31 -14.51 12.99 -20.43
N PHE A 32 -14.19 12.28 -19.36
CA PHE A 32 -14.14 10.82 -19.38
C PHE A 32 -15.58 10.26 -19.33
N PRO A 33 -16.03 9.38 -20.23
CA PRO A 33 -17.42 8.97 -20.24
C PRO A 33 -17.76 8.01 -19.07
N PRO A 34 -18.98 8.05 -18.46
CA PRO A 34 -19.34 7.25 -17.29
C PRO A 34 -19.15 5.73 -17.45
N GLU A 35 -19.35 5.19 -18.65
CA GLU A 35 -19.15 3.79 -19.00
C GLU A 35 -17.67 3.35 -19.02
N LYS A 36 -16.72 4.28 -18.86
CA LYS A 36 -15.28 3.98 -18.73
C LYS A 36 -14.72 4.30 -17.33
N ARG A 37 -15.57 4.77 -16.42
CA ARG A 37 -15.19 5.13 -15.05
C ARG A 37 -15.49 3.94 -14.15
N LEU A 38 -14.45 3.23 -13.71
CA LEU A 38 -14.58 2.12 -12.78
C LEU A 38 -14.97 2.65 -11.39
N VAL A 39 -15.89 1.97 -10.73
CA VAL A 39 -16.38 2.28 -9.39
C VAL A 39 -15.64 1.41 -8.39
N THR A 40 -15.04 2.03 -7.39
CA THR A 40 -14.39 1.32 -6.27
C THR A 40 -14.82 1.95 -4.96
N GLY A 41 -14.39 1.38 -3.82
CA GLY A 41 -14.65 1.97 -2.51
C GLY A 41 -13.92 3.30 -2.26
N GLN A 42 -12.88 3.63 -3.04
CA GLN A 42 -12.10 4.85 -2.91
C GLN A 42 -12.25 5.69 -4.19
N GLU A 43 -12.84 6.89 -4.06
CA GLU A 43 -13.22 7.76 -5.17
C GLU A 43 -12.08 8.19 -6.12
N VAL A 44 -10.82 8.15 -5.69
CA VAL A 44 -9.64 8.56 -6.46
C VAL A 44 -8.87 7.41 -7.11
N PHE A 45 -9.25 6.14 -6.87
CA PHE A 45 -8.50 5.00 -7.42
C PHE A 45 -8.50 4.96 -8.96
N GLY A 46 -9.47 5.62 -9.60
CA GLY A 46 -9.48 5.85 -11.05
C GLY A 46 -8.30 6.65 -11.59
N LEU A 47 -7.51 7.30 -10.72
CA LEU A 47 -6.33 8.08 -11.07
C LEU A 47 -5.21 7.24 -11.69
N LEU A 48 -4.98 6.01 -11.21
CA LEU A 48 -3.86 5.17 -11.65
C LEU A 48 -4.33 3.73 -11.94
N PRO A 49 -3.98 3.16 -13.09
CA PRO A 49 -4.25 1.75 -13.42
C PRO A 49 -3.81 0.77 -12.34
N GLY A 50 -2.67 1.02 -11.69
CA GLY A 50 -2.18 0.19 -10.57
C GLY A 50 -3.12 0.17 -9.36
N LEU A 51 -3.80 1.28 -9.04
CA LEU A 51 -4.79 1.32 -7.95
C LEU A 51 -6.05 0.53 -8.31
N THR A 52 -6.55 0.69 -9.53
CA THR A 52 -7.69 -0.12 -10.03
C THR A 52 -7.35 -1.60 -10.19
N MET A 53 -6.09 -1.94 -10.48
CA MET A 53 -5.61 -3.33 -10.50
C MET A 53 -5.75 -3.96 -9.11
N TYR A 54 -5.22 -3.32 -8.06
CA TYR A 54 -5.40 -3.80 -6.68
C TYR A 54 -6.87 -3.86 -6.27
N ALA A 55 -7.67 -2.85 -6.62
CA ALA A 55 -9.11 -2.85 -6.35
C ALA A 55 -9.82 -4.05 -7.02
N THR A 56 -9.40 -4.41 -8.23
CA THR A 56 -9.93 -5.57 -8.96
C THR A 56 -9.54 -6.88 -8.29
N VAL A 57 -8.28 -7.05 -7.90
CA VAL A 57 -7.80 -8.26 -7.20
C VAL A 57 -8.55 -8.46 -5.87
N TRP A 58 -8.70 -7.41 -5.07
CA TRP A 58 -9.42 -7.49 -3.80
C TRP A 58 -10.93 -7.69 -3.95
N LEU A 59 -11.55 -7.16 -5.01
CA LEU A 59 -12.94 -7.45 -5.35
C LEU A 59 -13.13 -8.94 -5.68
N ARG A 60 -12.23 -9.50 -6.49
CA ARG A 60 -12.24 -10.93 -6.83
C ARG A 60 -12.06 -11.78 -5.58
N GLU A 61 -11.11 -11.42 -4.71
CA GLU A 61 -10.88 -12.16 -3.47
C GLU A 61 -12.09 -12.11 -2.53
N HIS A 62 -12.74 -10.94 -2.39
CA HIS A 62 -13.97 -10.84 -1.61
C HIS A 62 -15.05 -11.80 -2.12
N ASN A 63 -15.29 -11.84 -3.44
CA ASN A 63 -16.28 -12.73 -4.04
C ASN A 63 -15.89 -14.21 -3.87
N ARG A 64 -14.60 -14.54 -4.03
CA ARG A 64 -14.06 -15.90 -3.81
C ARG A 64 -14.27 -16.36 -2.37
N VAL A 65 -14.02 -15.48 -1.40
CA VAL A 65 -14.26 -15.75 0.03
C VAL A 65 -15.76 -15.92 0.31
N CYS A 66 -16.63 -15.10 -0.28
CA CYS A 66 -18.08 -15.27 -0.18
C CYS A 66 -18.54 -16.64 -0.70
N ASP A 67 -18.01 -17.11 -1.84
CA ASP A 67 -18.31 -18.45 -2.36
C ASP A 67 -17.85 -19.56 -1.41
N VAL A 68 -16.65 -19.42 -0.85
CA VAL A 68 -16.11 -20.35 0.15
C VAL A 68 -17.00 -20.42 1.39
N LEU A 69 -17.44 -19.27 1.90
CA LEU A 69 -18.32 -19.16 3.06
C LEU A 69 -19.71 -19.71 2.75
N LYS A 70 -20.29 -19.42 1.58
CA LYS A 70 -21.62 -19.91 1.20
C LYS A 70 -21.67 -21.43 1.03
N ALA A 71 -20.58 -22.03 0.55
CA ALA A 71 -20.46 -23.48 0.47
C ALA A 71 -20.41 -24.13 1.86
N ASP A 72 -19.74 -23.50 2.83
CA ASP A 72 -19.60 -24.00 4.20
C ASP A 72 -20.86 -23.72 5.06
N HIS A 73 -21.54 -22.60 4.77
CA HIS A 73 -22.73 -22.11 5.47
C HIS A 73 -23.90 -21.85 4.51
N PRO A 74 -24.57 -22.90 3.98
CA PRO A 74 -25.65 -22.74 3.00
C PRO A 74 -26.83 -21.88 3.48
N THR A 75 -27.04 -21.81 4.79
CA THR A 75 -28.15 -21.06 5.42
C THR A 75 -27.84 -19.59 5.69
N TRP A 76 -26.60 -19.14 5.53
CA TRP A 76 -26.26 -17.73 5.71
C TRP A 76 -26.87 -16.86 4.62
N ASP A 77 -27.34 -15.68 5.01
CA ASP A 77 -27.83 -14.66 4.11
C ASP A 77 -26.70 -13.79 3.56
N ASP A 78 -27.06 -12.87 2.66
CA ASP A 78 -26.12 -11.99 1.96
C ASP A 78 -25.34 -11.09 2.94
N GLU A 79 -26.02 -10.53 3.95
CA GLU A 79 -25.42 -9.62 4.92
C GLU A 79 -24.36 -10.35 5.77
N GLN A 80 -24.67 -11.55 6.27
CA GLN A 80 -23.71 -12.31 7.07
C GLN A 80 -22.50 -12.75 6.23
N LEU A 81 -22.70 -13.13 4.96
CA LEU A 81 -21.61 -13.45 4.04
C LEU A 81 -20.72 -12.24 3.80
N PHE A 82 -21.31 -11.09 3.46
CA PHE A 82 -20.59 -9.84 3.20
C PHE A 82 -19.74 -9.40 4.40
N GLN A 83 -20.33 -9.34 5.60
CA GLN A 83 -19.61 -8.89 6.80
C GLN A 83 -18.52 -9.88 7.22
N THR A 84 -18.77 -11.20 7.11
CA THR A 84 -17.75 -12.19 7.45
C THR A 84 -16.60 -12.18 6.44
N ALA A 85 -16.90 -12.09 5.14
CA ALA A 85 -15.88 -11.94 4.10
C ALA A 85 -15.06 -10.68 4.32
N ARG A 86 -15.69 -9.55 4.66
CA ARG A 86 -14.98 -8.31 5.03
C ARG A 86 -14.00 -8.51 6.19
N LEU A 87 -14.37 -9.24 7.24
CA LEU A 87 -13.47 -9.52 8.36
C LEU A 87 -12.28 -10.39 7.93
N ILE A 88 -12.49 -11.38 7.06
CA ILE A 88 -11.42 -12.20 6.47
C ILE A 88 -10.47 -11.32 5.66
N ILE A 89 -10.98 -10.50 4.74
CA ILE A 89 -10.16 -9.59 3.91
C ILE A 89 -9.31 -8.64 4.76
N ILE A 90 -9.86 -8.11 5.87
CA ILE A 90 -9.10 -7.28 6.82
C ILE A 90 -7.95 -8.09 7.44
N GLY A 91 -8.22 -9.34 7.83
CA GLY A 91 -7.20 -10.25 8.35
C GLY A 91 -6.10 -10.53 7.34
N GLU A 92 -6.46 -10.89 6.11
CA GLU A 92 -5.48 -11.14 5.03
C GLU A 92 -4.64 -9.91 4.74
N THR A 93 -5.27 -8.74 4.68
CA THR A 93 -4.59 -7.45 4.45
C THR A 93 -3.53 -7.21 5.54
N ILE A 94 -3.89 -7.39 6.82
CA ILE A 94 -2.94 -7.19 7.92
C ILE A 94 -1.81 -8.23 7.88
N ASN A 95 -2.12 -9.48 7.58
CA ASN A 95 -1.13 -10.55 7.48
C ASN A 95 -0.10 -10.25 6.38
N ILE A 96 -0.56 -9.99 5.15
CA ILE A 96 0.28 -9.66 4.00
C ILE A 96 1.11 -8.39 4.29
N ILE A 97 0.51 -7.38 4.94
CA ILE A 97 1.25 -6.17 5.29
C ILE A 97 2.39 -6.48 6.26
N ILE A 98 2.15 -7.24 7.33
CA ILE A 98 3.18 -7.50 8.34
C ILE A 98 4.27 -8.43 7.80
N GLU A 99 3.87 -9.55 7.21
CA GLU A 99 4.79 -10.65 6.90
C GLU A 99 5.50 -10.49 5.55
N GLU A 100 4.94 -9.72 4.61
CA GLU A 100 5.54 -9.53 3.27
C GLU A 100 5.92 -8.06 3.02
N TYR A 101 4.98 -7.11 3.18
CA TYR A 101 5.24 -5.70 2.86
C TYR A 101 6.23 -5.04 3.83
N VAL A 102 5.98 -5.11 5.15
CA VAL A 102 6.88 -4.56 6.17
C VAL A 102 8.19 -5.35 6.22
N GLN A 103 8.13 -6.67 5.99
CA GLN A 103 9.33 -7.50 5.88
C GLN A 103 10.26 -6.98 4.77
N HIS A 104 9.73 -6.79 3.56
CA HIS A 104 10.46 -6.23 2.43
C HIS A 104 11.00 -4.83 2.75
N LEU A 105 10.11 -3.94 3.23
CA LEU A 105 10.40 -2.55 3.53
C LEU A 105 11.51 -2.37 4.57
N SER A 106 11.54 -3.24 5.60
CA SER A 106 12.49 -3.16 6.71
C SER A 106 13.89 -3.69 6.37
N GLY A 107 13.98 -4.62 5.41
CA GLY A 107 15.22 -5.33 5.11
C GLY A 107 15.76 -6.18 6.28
N TYR A 108 14.93 -6.49 7.28
CA TYR A 108 15.34 -7.29 8.43
C TYR A 108 15.59 -8.74 8.05
N LEU A 109 16.57 -9.35 8.73
CA LEU A 109 16.78 -10.81 8.72
C LEU A 109 15.86 -11.53 9.73
N LEU A 110 15.15 -10.77 10.55
CA LEU A 110 14.11 -11.30 11.44
C LEU A 110 12.84 -11.51 10.60
N ASP A 111 12.30 -12.73 10.66
CA ASP A 111 10.99 -13.04 10.08
C ASP A 111 9.90 -12.42 10.95
N LEU A 112 9.26 -11.37 10.42
CA LEU A 112 8.11 -10.73 11.02
C LEU A 112 6.91 -11.69 10.94
N LYS A 113 6.08 -11.65 11.98
CA LYS A 113 4.92 -12.56 12.10
C LYS A 113 3.68 -11.80 12.54
N PHE A 114 2.57 -12.06 11.86
CA PHE A 114 1.26 -11.63 12.30
C PHE A 114 0.68 -12.66 13.28
N ASP A 115 0.85 -12.39 14.57
CA ASP A 115 0.29 -13.21 15.64
C ASP A 115 -0.31 -12.33 16.75
N PRO A 116 -1.63 -12.02 16.67
CA PRO A 116 -2.30 -11.21 17.67
C PRO A 116 -2.18 -11.75 19.10
N THR A 117 -1.96 -13.05 19.27
CA THR A 117 -1.90 -13.70 20.60
C THR A 117 -0.70 -13.23 21.42
N LEU A 118 0.35 -12.72 20.77
CA LEU A 118 1.52 -12.13 21.41
C LEU A 118 1.16 -10.92 22.28
N LEU A 119 0.05 -10.23 21.98
CA LEU A 119 -0.40 -9.04 22.71
C LEU A 119 -1.45 -9.34 23.78
N PHE A 120 -1.97 -10.57 23.90
CA PHE A 120 -3.11 -10.87 24.78
C PHE A 120 -2.81 -10.67 26.26
N ASN A 121 -1.56 -10.84 26.65
CA ASN A 121 -1.10 -10.64 28.03
C ASN A 121 -0.40 -9.28 28.22
N ALA A 122 -0.43 -8.41 27.20
CA ALA A 122 0.15 -7.07 27.25
C ALA A 122 -0.93 -6.01 27.52
N ARG A 123 -0.51 -4.87 28.08
CA ARG A 123 -1.38 -3.68 28.16
C ARG A 123 -1.39 -2.98 26.81
N PHE A 124 -2.26 -3.43 25.91
CA PHE A 124 -2.41 -2.88 24.57
C PHE A 124 -3.84 -2.42 24.32
N GLN A 125 -4.01 -1.28 23.64
CA GLN A 125 -5.32 -0.72 23.30
C GLN A 125 -5.67 -1.05 21.85
N TYR A 126 -6.78 -1.74 21.62
CA TYR A 126 -7.28 -2.10 20.28
C TYR A 126 -8.08 -0.96 19.65
N SER A 127 -7.40 0.16 19.46
CA SER A 127 -7.93 1.35 18.80
C SER A 127 -6.79 2.11 18.13
N ASN A 128 -7.07 2.80 17.02
CA ASN A 128 -6.10 3.65 16.35
C ASN A 128 -6.68 5.02 15.98
N ARG A 129 -5.81 6.03 15.88
CA ARG A 129 -6.11 7.32 15.27
C ARG A 129 -4.94 7.66 14.35
N ILE A 130 -5.22 7.82 13.06
CA ILE A 130 -4.21 8.23 12.09
C ILE A 130 -3.77 9.66 12.42
N ALA A 131 -2.46 9.82 12.65
CA ALA A 131 -1.84 11.10 12.94
C ALA A 131 -1.50 11.83 11.64
N LEU A 132 -1.57 13.16 11.66
CA LEU A 132 -1.21 13.98 10.50
C LEU A 132 0.24 13.76 10.08
N GLU A 133 1.14 13.59 11.04
CA GLU A 133 2.55 13.32 10.80
C GLU A 133 2.74 11.99 10.07
N PHE A 134 1.94 10.97 10.40
CA PHE A 134 1.98 9.71 9.68
C PHE A 134 1.54 9.90 8.23
N CYS A 135 0.49 10.71 7.98
CA CYS A 135 0.11 11.08 6.62
C CYS A 135 1.25 11.79 5.88
N HIS A 136 1.90 12.77 6.50
CA HIS A 136 3.02 13.51 5.88
C HIS A 136 4.18 12.58 5.52
N ILE A 137 4.65 11.73 6.45
CA ILE A 137 5.81 10.87 6.18
C ILE A 137 5.52 9.71 5.23
N TYR A 138 4.25 9.36 4.96
CA TYR A 138 3.86 8.32 3.99
C TYR A 138 3.81 8.83 2.53
N HIS A 139 4.19 10.08 2.24
CA HIS A 139 4.23 10.60 0.87
C HIS A 139 5.47 10.09 0.10
N TRP A 140 5.52 8.78 -0.16
CA TRP A 140 6.62 8.07 -0.81
C TRP A 140 6.57 8.16 -2.35
N HIS A 141 6.30 9.36 -2.86
CA HIS A 141 6.31 9.62 -4.31
C HIS A 141 7.63 9.31 -5.04
N PRO A 142 8.82 9.35 -4.40
CA PRO A 142 10.04 8.90 -5.06
C PRO A 142 10.04 7.43 -5.53
N LEU A 143 9.10 6.60 -5.05
CA LEU A 143 8.93 5.24 -5.57
C LEU A 143 8.49 5.23 -7.04
N MET A 144 7.83 6.30 -7.49
CA MET A 144 7.25 6.37 -8.83
C MET A 144 8.37 6.48 -9.89
N PRO A 145 8.38 5.61 -10.91
CA PRO A 145 9.42 5.61 -11.95
C PRO A 145 9.25 6.77 -12.94
N ASP A 146 10.17 6.91 -13.89
CA ASP A 146 10.07 7.89 -14.98
C ASP A 146 8.95 7.54 -15.99
N SER A 147 8.67 6.25 -16.15
CA SER A 147 7.61 5.70 -16.98
C SER A 147 7.21 4.30 -16.52
N PHE A 148 6.13 3.75 -17.06
CA PHE A 148 5.58 2.45 -16.64
C PHE A 148 5.80 1.42 -17.75
N LEU A 149 6.58 0.38 -17.47
CA LEU A 149 6.89 -0.67 -18.44
C LEU A 149 5.87 -1.80 -18.29
N ILE A 150 5.01 -2.03 -19.27
CA ILE A 150 3.97 -3.08 -19.23
C ILE A 150 4.01 -3.90 -20.51
N ASP A 151 4.23 -5.21 -20.39
CA ASP A 151 4.26 -6.15 -21.52
C ASP A 151 5.25 -5.73 -22.65
N GLY A 152 6.37 -5.10 -22.28
CA GLY A 152 7.38 -4.59 -23.21
C GLY A 152 7.09 -3.20 -23.79
N GLU A 153 5.97 -2.59 -23.45
CA GLU A 153 5.62 -1.23 -23.85
C GLU A 153 6.01 -0.22 -22.77
N ASP A 154 6.54 0.93 -23.20
CA ASP A 154 6.93 2.03 -22.33
C ASP A 154 5.83 3.10 -22.30
N ILE A 155 5.11 3.19 -21.18
CA ILE A 155 3.93 4.04 -21.01
C ILE A 155 4.32 5.28 -20.20
N PRO A 156 4.33 6.48 -20.80
CA PRO A 156 4.61 7.72 -20.07
C PRO A 156 3.41 8.18 -19.23
N TYR A 157 3.65 9.00 -18.21
CA TYR A 157 2.63 9.51 -17.29
C TYR A 157 1.33 10.03 -17.95
N PRO A 158 1.36 10.84 -19.03
CA PRO A 158 0.13 11.33 -19.66
C PRO A 158 -0.76 10.22 -20.25
N GLN A 159 -0.18 9.06 -20.57
CA GLN A 159 -0.91 7.90 -21.07
C GLN A 159 -1.32 6.94 -19.94
N PHE A 160 -0.62 6.96 -18.82
CA PHE A 160 -0.91 6.11 -17.66
C PHE A 160 -2.00 6.71 -16.75
N MET A 161 -1.89 8.00 -16.42
CA MET A 161 -2.81 8.66 -15.50
C MET A 161 -4.23 8.73 -16.06
N PHE A 162 -5.22 8.42 -15.21
CA PHE A 162 -6.64 8.34 -15.52
C PHE A 162 -7.03 7.34 -16.64
N ASN A 163 -6.10 6.48 -17.08
CA ASN A 163 -6.34 5.55 -18.19
C ASN A 163 -6.67 4.14 -17.69
N THR A 164 -7.84 3.97 -17.10
CA THR A 164 -8.34 2.67 -16.63
C THR A 164 -8.53 1.63 -17.74
N SER A 165 -8.51 2.05 -19.01
CA SER A 165 -8.55 1.11 -20.15
C SER A 165 -7.27 0.28 -20.27
N LEU A 166 -6.14 0.72 -19.72
CA LEU A 166 -4.91 -0.09 -19.69
C LEU A 166 -5.10 -1.39 -18.90
N LEU A 167 -5.86 -1.34 -17.79
CA LEU A 167 -6.18 -2.52 -17.01
C LEU A 167 -7.00 -3.53 -17.83
N MET A 168 -8.03 -3.08 -18.54
CA MET A 168 -8.84 -3.96 -19.40
C MET A 168 -8.09 -4.43 -20.65
N HIS A 169 -7.08 -3.68 -21.09
CA HIS A 169 -6.25 -4.02 -22.24
C HIS A 169 -5.24 -5.13 -21.93
N TYR A 170 -4.44 -4.97 -20.89
CA TYR A 170 -3.41 -5.95 -20.52
C TYR A 170 -3.95 -7.09 -19.64
N GLY A 171 -4.99 -6.83 -18.86
CA GLY A 171 -5.46 -7.73 -17.79
C GLY A 171 -4.64 -7.60 -16.51
N VAL A 172 -5.18 -8.15 -15.42
CA VAL A 172 -4.55 -8.10 -14.09
C VAL A 172 -3.18 -8.78 -14.11
N GLU A 173 -3.09 -9.93 -14.76
CA GLU A 173 -1.91 -10.80 -14.71
C GLU A 173 -0.67 -10.14 -15.30
N LYS A 174 -0.80 -9.55 -16.50
CA LYS A 174 0.31 -8.86 -17.16
C LYS A 174 0.73 -7.61 -16.41
N MET A 175 -0.23 -6.88 -15.83
CA MET A 175 0.09 -5.70 -15.02
C MET A 175 0.83 -6.08 -13.72
N VAL A 176 0.40 -7.14 -13.02
CA VAL A 176 1.10 -7.65 -11.84
C VAL A 176 2.51 -8.10 -12.20
N ASP A 177 2.66 -8.88 -13.28
CA ASP A 177 3.97 -9.36 -13.75
C ASP A 177 4.92 -8.20 -14.06
N ALA A 178 4.43 -7.19 -14.77
CA ALA A 178 5.15 -5.98 -15.10
C ALA A 178 5.59 -5.19 -13.86
N PHE A 179 4.66 -4.87 -12.96
CA PHE A 179 4.96 -4.08 -11.76
C PHE A 179 5.82 -4.82 -10.74
N SER A 180 5.79 -6.15 -10.73
CA SER A 180 6.68 -6.95 -9.87
C SER A 180 8.11 -7.01 -10.42
N LYS A 181 8.31 -6.74 -11.71
CA LYS A 181 9.64 -6.76 -12.36
C LYS A 181 10.28 -5.38 -12.49
N GLN A 182 9.47 -4.32 -12.55
CA GLN A 182 9.98 -2.97 -12.65
C GLN A 182 10.46 -2.45 -11.28
N PRO A 183 11.73 -2.01 -11.15
CA PRO A 183 12.21 -1.45 -9.89
C PRO A 183 11.52 -0.12 -9.56
N ALA A 184 11.21 0.08 -8.28
CA ALA A 184 10.78 1.37 -7.74
C ALA A 184 11.99 2.24 -7.35
N GLY A 185 11.79 3.56 -7.26
CA GLY A 185 12.83 4.50 -6.86
C GLY A 185 13.12 4.49 -5.35
N GLN A 186 14.29 4.98 -4.96
CA GLN A 186 14.68 5.17 -3.56
C GLN A 186 13.89 6.30 -2.90
N ILE A 187 13.47 6.13 -1.63
CA ILE A 187 12.64 7.11 -0.92
C ILE A 187 13.48 8.21 -0.24
N GLY A 188 14.47 7.81 0.58
CA GLY A 188 15.35 8.74 1.29
C GLY A 188 16.59 9.13 0.48
N GLY A 189 17.37 10.08 1.01
CA GLY A 189 18.59 10.59 0.36
C GLY A 189 18.37 11.76 -0.60
N GLY A 190 17.12 12.16 -0.85
CA GLY A 190 16.79 13.31 -1.70
C GLY A 190 16.88 13.06 -3.21
N HIS A 191 16.62 14.11 -3.98
CA HIS A 191 16.78 14.19 -5.45
C HIS A 191 16.14 13.10 -6.33
N ASN A 192 15.14 12.36 -5.83
CA ASN A 192 14.56 11.22 -6.54
C ASN A 192 13.03 11.30 -6.81
N SER A 193 12.43 12.49 -6.75
CA SER A 193 11.01 12.65 -7.08
C SER A 193 10.80 13.04 -8.55
N HIS A 194 10.03 12.24 -9.29
CA HIS A 194 9.65 12.55 -10.67
C HIS A 194 8.88 13.89 -10.77
N VAL A 195 9.08 14.64 -11.86
CA VAL A 195 8.54 16.00 -12.03
C VAL A 195 7.01 16.09 -11.88
N VAL A 196 6.29 15.04 -12.30
CA VAL A 196 4.82 14.98 -12.23
C VAL A 196 4.29 14.99 -10.79
N VAL A 197 5.07 14.43 -9.85
CA VAL A 197 4.68 14.28 -8.43
C VAL A 197 5.30 15.35 -7.52
N LEU A 198 6.25 16.16 -8.01
CA LEU A 198 6.87 17.26 -7.24
C LEU A 198 5.85 18.27 -6.69
N GLN A 199 4.80 18.57 -7.46
CA GLN A 199 3.71 19.44 -7.01
C GLN A 199 2.99 18.91 -5.76
N VAL A 200 3.02 17.58 -5.52
CA VAL A 200 2.43 16.99 -4.32
C VAL A 200 3.34 17.23 -3.13
N ALA A 201 4.66 17.02 -3.29
CA ALA A 201 5.64 17.33 -2.25
C ALA A 201 5.57 18.81 -1.80
N GLU A 202 5.40 19.75 -2.76
CA GLU A 202 5.22 21.16 -2.44
C GLU A 202 3.95 21.41 -1.60
N LYS A 203 2.84 20.74 -1.94
CA LYS A 203 1.58 20.84 -1.17
C LYS A 203 1.73 20.30 0.25
N VAL A 204 2.44 19.19 0.43
CA VAL A 204 2.73 18.60 1.76
C VAL A 204 3.53 19.58 2.61
N ILE A 205 4.55 20.24 2.05
CA ILE A 205 5.32 21.27 2.76
C ILE A 205 4.40 22.43 3.17
N LYS A 206 3.57 22.93 2.25
CA LYS A 206 2.60 24.00 2.53
C LYS A 206 1.59 23.61 3.62
N GLU A 207 1.10 22.38 3.60
CA GLU A 207 0.18 21.85 4.62
C GLU A 207 0.87 21.70 5.98
N SER A 208 2.10 21.18 6.01
CA SER A 208 2.95 21.09 7.21
C SER A 208 3.12 22.46 7.88
N ARG A 209 3.37 23.51 7.09
CA ARG A 209 3.45 24.90 7.58
C ARG A 209 2.11 25.42 8.08
N ALA A 210 1.03 25.19 7.33
CA ALA A 210 -0.32 25.63 7.69
C ALA A 210 -0.81 24.99 9.00
N THR A 211 -0.44 23.73 9.23
CA THR A 211 -0.78 22.96 10.42
C THR A 211 0.22 23.13 11.56
N ARG A 212 1.29 23.90 11.33
CA ARG A 212 2.31 24.26 12.32
C ARG A 212 2.98 23.03 12.96
N VAL A 213 3.26 22.03 12.13
CA VAL A 213 4.08 20.88 12.51
C VAL A 213 5.42 21.37 13.07
N GLN A 214 5.86 20.77 14.18
CA GLN A 214 7.13 21.15 14.81
C GLN A 214 8.34 20.77 13.94
N PRO A 215 9.52 21.37 14.18
CA PRO A 215 10.73 21.01 13.48
C PRO A 215 11.10 19.52 13.59
N PHE A 216 11.82 19.02 12.60
CA PHE A 216 12.27 17.65 12.49
C PHE A 216 13.00 17.16 13.75
N ASN A 217 13.89 17.98 14.33
CA ASN A 217 14.60 17.64 15.55
C ASN A 217 13.69 17.50 16.79
N GLU A 218 12.55 18.20 16.85
CA GLU A 218 11.55 17.98 17.91
C GLU A 218 10.91 16.59 17.78
N TYR A 219 10.62 16.16 16.55
CA TYR A 219 10.12 14.82 16.30
C TYR A 219 11.19 13.76 16.57
N ARG A 220 12.45 13.99 16.20
CA ARG A 220 13.55 13.09 16.58
C ARG A 220 13.59 12.87 18.08
N LYS A 221 13.56 13.94 18.90
CA LYS A 221 13.47 13.83 20.37
C LYS A 221 12.23 13.08 20.82
N ARG A 222 11.07 13.37 20.23
CA ARG A 222 9.80 12.71 20.58
C ARG A 222 9.83 11.20 20.34
N PHE A 223 10.60 10.74 19.36
CA PHE A 223 10.81 9.33 19.04
C PHE A 223 12.13 8.78 19.60
N ASN A 224 12.70 9.43 20.63
CA ASN A 224 13.92 9.01 21.33
C ASN A 224 15.20 8.96 20.48
N LEU A 225 15.23 9.71 19.38
CA LEU A 225 16.42 9.90 18.57
C LEU A 225 17.19 11.15 19.01
N LYS A 226 18.50 11.14 18.78
CA LYS A 226 19.34 12.33 18.98
C LYS A 226 19.04 13.36 17.89
N PRO A 227 18.81 14.63 18.23
CA PRO A 227 18.77 15.72 17.25
C PRO A 227 20.06 15.73 16.42
N TYR A 228 19.94 16.08 15.14
CA TYR A 228 21.10 16.40 14.32
C TYR A 228 21.70 17.73 14.76
N THR A 229 23.03 17.82 14.74
CA THR A 229 23.76 19.02 15.16
C THR A 229 24.19 19.92 14.00
N SER A 230 24.14 19.42 12.76
CA SER A 230 24.38 20.19 11.54
C SER A 230 23.76 19.50 10.31
N PHE A 231 23.60 20.26 9.22
CA PHE A 231 23.17 19.68 7.94
C PHE A 231 24.19 18.68 7.37
N TYR A 232 25.48 18.85 7.68
CA TYR A 232 26.56 17.92 7.31
C TYR A 232 26.54 16.60 8.08
N GLU A 233 25.89 16.54 9.26
CA GLU A 233 25.62 15.27 9.95
C GLU A 233 24.39 14.57 9.35
N PHE A 234 23.38 15.37 8.98
CA PHE A 234 22.07 14.95 8.48
C PHE A 234 22.12 14.29 7.09
N THR A 235 22.92 14.83 6.18
CA THR A 235 23.10 14.29 4.82
C THR A 235 24.58 14.04 4.51
N ASP A 236 24.84 13.07 3.64
CA ASP A 236 26.18 12.80 3.10
C ASP A 236 26.45 13.58 1.78
N ASP A 237 25.49 14.39 1.33
CA ASP A 237 25.60 15.31 0.18
C ASP A 237 25.97 16.73 0.67
N ILE A 238 27.18 17.17 0.33
CA ILE A 238 27.73 18.46 0.75
C ILE A 238 26.98 19.63 0.11
N GLU A 239 26.62 19.53 -1.18
CA GLU A 239 25.92 20.61 -1.87
C GLU A 239 24.51 20.80 -1.30
N MET A 240 23.83 19.68 -0.98
CA MET A 240 22.54 19.72 -0.31
C MET A 240 22.67 20.29 1.12
N ALA A 241 23.71 19.92 1.87
CA ALA A 241 23.93 20.46 3.21
C ALA A 241 24.11 21.98 3.20
N GLU A 242 24.95 22.50 2.31
CA GLU A 242 25.19 23.94 2.13
C GLU A 242 23.91 24.69 1.74
N GLY A 243 23.17 24.18 0.76
CA GLY A 243 21.92 24.79 0.33
C GLY A 243 20.83 24.78 1.42
N LEU A 244 20.74 23.71 2.21
CA LEU A 244 19.81 23.65 3.34
C LEU A 244 20.22 24.61 4.47
N GLU A 245 21.52 24.73 4.76
CA GLU A 245 22.04 25.67 5.76
C GLU A 245 21.76 27.13 5.35
N GLU A 246 21.95 27.48 4.08
CA GLU A 246 21.60 28.82 3.57
C GLU A 246 20.10 29.12 3.67
N LEU A 247 19.24 28.13 3.36
CA LEU A 247 17.79 28.30 3.34
C LEU A 247 17.15 28.33 4.74
N TYR A 248 17.54 27.43 5.62
CA TYR A 248 16.95 27.30 6.96
C TYR A 248 17.69 28.10 8.03
N GLY A 249 19.00 28.33 7.86
CA GLY A 249 19.87 29.03 8.82
C GLY A 249 20.22 28.22 10.08
N ASP A 250 19.39 27.24 10.46
CA ASP A 250 19.59 26.39 11.64
C ASP A 250 19.01 24.98 11.40
N ILE A 251 19.75 23.93 11.79
CA ILE A 251 19.28 22.54 11.72
C ILE A 251 18.05 22.29 12.59
N ASP A 252 17.89 23.04 13.69
CA ASP A 252 16.71 22.97 14.55
C ASP A 252 15.47 23.65 13.93
N ALA A 253 15.61 24.31 12.77
CA ALA A 253 14.51 24.86 11.99
C ALA A 253 14.04 23.95 10.84
N LEU A 254 14.74 22.85 10.56
CA LEU A 254 14.40 21.92 9.47
C LEU A 254 12.98 21.36 9.63
N GLU A 255 12.16 21.42 8.58
CA GLU A 255 10.78 20.92 8.59
C GLU A 255 10.71 19.38 8.56
N LEU A 256 9.68 18.78 9.16
CA LEU A 256 9.53 17.31 9.29
C LEU A 256 9.59 16.58 7.94
N TYR A 257 8.77 16.98 6.96
CA TYR A 257 8.66 16.26 5.69
C TYR A 257 9.95 16.34 4.84
N PRO A 258 10.57 17.52 4.63
CA PRO A 258 11.91 17.59 4.08
C PRO A 258 12.94 16.78 4.88
N GLY A 259 12.87 16.85 6.22
CA GLY A 259 13.75 16.08 7.10
C GLY A 259 13.73 14.59 6.81
N VAL A 260 12.56 13.95 6.71
CA VAL A 260 12.49 12.49 6.49
C VAL A 260 12.87 12.05 5.06
N LEU A 261 12.71 12.92 4.05
CA LEU A 261 13.04 12.58 2.66
C LEU A 261 14.51 12.86 2.30
N LEU A 262 15.11 13.88 2.92
CA LEU A 262 16.48 14.29 2.63
C LEU A 262 17.50 13.67 3.60
N GLU A 263 17.04 13.03 4.68
CA GLU A 263 17.92 12.30 5.59
C GLU A 263 18.68 11.21 4.82
N LYS A 264 19.98 11.09 5.09
CA LYS A 264 20.79 10.05 4.46
C LYS A 264 20.20 8.66 4.69
N ALA A 265 20.09 7.90 3.61
CA ALA A 265 19.60 6.53 3.67
C ALA A 265 20.58 5.63 4.43
N ARG A 266 20.05 4.65 5.16
CA ARG A 266 20.88 3.60 5.75
C ARG A 266 21.49 2.74 4.62
N PRO A 267 22.68 2.13 4.80
CA PRO A 267 23.26 1.26 3.80
C PRO A 267 22.28 0.18 3.32
N ASN A 268 22.13 0.04 2.01
CA ASN A 268 21.20 -0.90 1.36
C ASN A 268 19.74 -0.79 1.83
N SER A 269 19.29 0.40 2.23
CA SER A 269 17.92 0.65 2.71
C SER A 269 17.21 1.72 1.87
N LEU A 270 15.87 1.66 1.84
CA LEU A 270 15.04 2.59 1.06
C LEU A 270 15.02 4.03 1.62
N PHE A 271 15.31 4.21 2.90
CA PHE A 271 15.25 5.50 3.60
C PHE A 271 16.19 5.55 4.82
N GLY A 272 16.26 6.73 5.44
CA GLY A 272 17.03 6.99 6.65
C GLY A 272 16.40 6.43 7.93
N GLU A 273 17.07 6.68 9.06
CA GLU A 273 16.67 6.24 10.39
C GLU A 273 15.30 6.79 10.82
N SER A 274 15.06 8.08 10.60
CA SER A 274 13.84 8.74 11.08
C SER A 274 12.58 8.15 10.47
N MET A 275 12.62 7.76 9.19
CA MET A 275 11.47 7.13 8.53
C MET A 275 11.08 5.82 9.23
N VAL A 276 12.06 5.01 9.63
CA VAL A 276 11.83 3.75 10.35
C VAL A 276 11.28 4.03 11.76
N GLU A 277 11.98 4.84 12.52
CA GLU A 277 11.71 5.02 13.96
C GLU A 277 10.45 5.84 14.22
N MET A 278 10.07 6.74 13.30
CA MET A 278 8.80 7.46 13.34
C MET A 278 7.65 6.66 12.70
N GLY A 279 7.90 6.00 11.55
CA GLY A 279 6.89 5.29 10.79
C GLY A 279 6.46 3.96 11.40
N ALA A 280 7.39 3.17 11.93
CA ALA A 280 7.10 1.83 12.47
C ALA A 280 6.09 1.86 13.64
N PRO A 281 6.19 2.76 14.64
CA PRO A 281 5.19 2.86 15.70
C PRO A 281 3.79 3.17 15.18
N PHE A 282 3.64 4.07 14.20
CA PHE A 282 2.34 4.37 13.60
C PHE A 282 1.79 3.17 12.81
N SER A 283 2.62 2.53 12.00
CA SER A 283 2.25 1.36 11.19
C SER A 283 1.79 0.20 12.07
N LEU A 284 2.63 -0.23 13.03
CA LEU A 284 2.30 -1.34 13.94
C LEU A 284 1.07 -1.04 14.79
N LYS A 285 0.91 0.21 15.24
CA LYS A 285 -0.29 0.63 15.98
C LYS A 285 -1.55 0.59 15.11
N GLY A 286 -1.46 0.97 13.84
CA GLY A 286 -2.57 0.90 12.89
C GLY A 286 -3.00 -0.54 12.61
N LEU A 287 -2.04 -1.45 12.46
CA LEU A 287 -2.27 -2.86 12.16
C LEU A 287 -2.79 -3.63 13.38
N LEU A 288 -2.01 -3.68 14.46
CA LEU A 288 -2.36 -4.46 15.66
C LEU A 288 -3.43 -3.77 16.52
N GLY A 289 -3.63 -2.46 16.34
CA GLY A 289 -4.73 -1.71 16.95
C GLY A 289 -6.10 -2.01 16.35
N ASN A 290 -6.18 -2.79 15.27
CA ASN A 290 -7.45 -3.21 14.70
C ASN A 290 -8.23 -4.11 15.68
N PRO A 291 -9.56 -3.93 15.85
CA PRO A 291 -10.38 -4.78 16.71
C PRO A 291 -10.30 -6.27 16.40
N ILE A 292 -10.05 -6.68 15.15
CA ILE A 292 -9.93 -8.11 14.81
C ILE A 292 -8.75 -8.79 15.53
N CYS A 293 -7.74 -8.02 15.92
CA CYS A 293 -6.57 -8.50 16.66
C CYS A 293 -6.83 -8.62 18.17
N SER A 294 -8.01 -8.22 18.66
CA SER A 294 -8.37 -8.33 20.06
C SER A 294 -8.66 -9.78 20.48
N PRO A 295 -8.47 -10.14 21.76
CA PRO A 295 -8.84 -11.47 22.26
C PRO A 295 -10.32 -11.81 22.04
N GLU A 296 -11.18 -10.79 21.92
CA GLU A 296 -12.62 -10.99 21.73
C GLU A 296 -12.95 -11.42 20.30
N TYR A 297 -12.27 -10.83 19.31
CA TYR A 297 -12.54 -11.07 17.89
C TYR A 297 -11.66 -12.16 17.27
N TRP A 298 -10.43 -12.37 17.77
CA TRP A 298 -9.47 -13.31 17.18
C TRP A 298 -9.80 -14.78 17.52
N LYS A 299 -10.95 -15.23 17.01
CA LYS A 299 -11.53 -16.56 17.22
C LYS A 299 -12.02 -17.09 15.87
N PRO A 300 -11.98 -18.42 15.63
CA PRO A 300 -12.47 -19.00 14.38
C PRO A 300 -13.89 -18.58 14.02
N SER A 301 -14.79 -18.47 15.00
CA SER A 301 -16.19 -18.07 14.80
C SER A 301 -16.36 -16.70 14.15
N SER A 302 -15.46 -15.75 14.40
CA SER A 302 -15.52 -14.40 13.81
C SER A 302 -15.28 -14.41 12.30
N PHE A 303 -14.62 -15.45 11.81
CA PHE A 303 -14.26 -15.65 10.40
C PHE A 303 -15.08 -16.79 9.77
N GLY A 304 -16.22 -17.15 10.35
CA GLY A 304 -17.07 -18.23 9.84
C GLY A 304 -16.47 -19.63 10.02
N GLY A 305 -15.66 -19.84 11.06
CA GLY A 305 -15.07 -21.12 11.41
C GLY A 305 -13.60 -21.25 10.99
N GLU A 306 -13.04 -22.45 11.17
CA GLU A 306 -11.62 -22.72 10.89
C GLU A 306 -11.23 -22.46 9.44
N LYS A 307 -12.15 -22.66 8.49
CA LYS A 307 -11.87 -22.47 7.08
C LYS A 307 -11.55 -21.01 6.77
N GLY A 308 -12.41 -20.07 7.17
CA GLY A 308 -12.15 -18.64 6.98
C GLY A 308 -11.00 -18.13 7.84
N PHE A 309 -10.82 -18.68 9.05
CA PHE A 309 -9.68 -18.31 9.88
C PHE A 309 -8.32 -18.73 9.29
N ASN A 310 -8.28 -19.89 8.63
CA ASN A 310 -7.08 -20.35 7.92
C ASN A 310 -6.79 -19.58 6.63
N ILE A 311 -7.80 -18.98 5.99
CA ILE A 311 -7.57 -18.04 4.89
C ILE A 311 -6.70 -16.88 5.41
N VAL A 312 -7.10 -16.25 6.52
CA VAL A 312 -6.34 -15.18 7.17
C VAL A 312 -4.93 -15.61 7.56
N LYS A 313 -4.79 -16.74 8.27
CA LYS A 313 -3.48 -17.19 8.80
C LYS A 313 -2.48 -17.63 7.74
N THR A 314 -2.94 -17.90 6.51
CA THR A 314 -2.10 -18.44 5.44
C THR A 314 -2.10 -17.57 4.18
N SER A 315 -2.68 -16.38 4.27
CA SER A 315 -2.75 -15.43 3.16
C SER A 315 -1.36 -14.93 2.81
N THR A 316 -1.08 -14.89 1.52
CA THR A 316 0.15 -14.32 0.96
C THR A 316 -0.22 -13.48 -0.26
N LEU A 317 0.63 -12.53 -0.65
CA LEU A 317 0.46 -11.73 -1.85
C LEU A 317 0.33 -12.65 -3.08
N LYS A 318 1.15 -13.71 -3.15
CA LYS A 318 1.09 -14.70 -4.23
C LYS A 318 -0.27 -15.41 -4.29
N LYS A 319 -0.82 -15.85 -3.16
CA LYS A 319 -2.16 -16.49 -3.12
C LYS A 319 -3.25 -15.50 -3.51
N LEU A 320 -3.19 -14.27 -2.99
CA LEU A 320 -4.14 -13.21 -3.30
C LEU A 320 -4.23 -12.98 -4.82
N VAL A 321 -3.09 -12.92 -5.51
CA VAL A 321 -3.09 -12.77 -6.97
C VAL A 321 -3.49 -14.06 -7.66
N CYS A 322 -2.77 -15.16 -7.44
CA CYS A 322 -2.89 -16.37 -8.27
C CYS A 322 -4.19 -17.14 -8.10
N LEU A 323 -4.90 -16.99 -6.97
CA LEU A 323 -6.24 -17.55 -6.79
C LEU A 323 -7.35 -16.71 -7.47
N ASN A 324 -7.02 -15.50 -7.91
CA ASN A 324 -7.94 -14.53 -8.50
C ASN A 324 -7.59 -14.15 -9.94
N THR A 325 -6.73 -14.92 -10.57
CA THR A 325 -6.28 -14.75 -11.96
C THR A 325 -6.38 -16.06 -12.74
N LYS A 326 -6.37 -15.98 -14.07
CA LYS A 326 -6.44 -17.16 -14.96
C LYS A 326 -5.15 -17.96 -14.97
N TRP A 327 -4.03 -17.28 -14.78
CA TRP A 327 -2.69 -17.86 -14.63
C TRP A 327 -1.93 -17.09 -13.54
N CYS A 328 -0.93 -17.72 -12.94
CA CYS A 328 -0.15 -17.15 -11.85
C CYS A 328 1.05 -16.36 -12.44
N PRO A 329 1.06 -15.01 -12.38
CA PRO A 329 2.21 -14.23 -12.81
C PRO A 329 3.36 -14.27 -11.82
N TYR A 330 4.53 -13.72 -12.20
CA TYR A 330 5.51 -13.34 -11.21
C TYR A 330 4.91 -12.23 -10.34
N VAL A 331 4.87 -12.46 -9.02
CA VAL A 331 4.28 -11.54 -8.06
C VAL A 331 5.14 -11.52 -6.81
N ASP A 332 5.73 -10.36 -6.54
CA ASP A 332 6.57 -10.13 -5.36
C ASP A 332 6.70 -8.61 -5.10
N PHE A 333 7.06 -8.24 -3.88
CA PHE A 333 7.48 -6.87 -3.56
C PHE A 333 8.94 -6.59 -3.94
N HIS A 334 9.75 -7.62 -4.21
CA HIS A 334 11.10 -7.46 -4.74
C HIS A 334 11.19 -7.79 -6.22
N VAL A 335 12.08 -7.12 -6.94
CA VAL A 335 12.43 -7.50 -8.32
C VAL A 335 13.11 -8.88 -8.32
N PRO A 336 12.94 -9.70 -9.38
CA PRO A 336 13.57 -11.02 -9.46
C PRO A 336 15.09 -10.87 -9.50
N ARG A 337 15.80 -11.67 -8.70
CA ARG A 337 17.27 -11.58 -8.60
C ARG A 337 17.96 -12.28 -9.76
N ASN A 338 17.40 -13.40 -10.23
CA ASN A 338 17.97 -14.27 -11.25
C ASN A 338 16.86 -14.88 -12.14
N ASP A 339 17.24 -15.39 -13.33
CA ASP A 339 16.34 -16.09 -14.26
C ASP A 339 15.67 -17.36 -13.68
N GLU A 340 16.20 -17.91 -12.59
CA GLU A 340 15.64 -19.10 -11.92
C GLU A 340 14.41 -18.77 -11.05
N GLU A 341 14.35 -17.60 -10.42
CA GLU A 341 13.16 -17.14 -9.66
C GLU A 341 11.97 -16.86 -10.59
N LEU A 342 12.24 -16.50 -11.84
CA LEU A 342 11.22 -16.37 -12.89
C LEU A 342 10.56 -17.72 -13.24
N LYS A 343 11.26 -18.84 -13.01
CA LYS A 343 10.79 -20.19 -13.38
C LYS A 343 10.10 -20.93 -12.23
N SER A 344 10.45 -20.67 -10.97
CA SER A 344 9.81 -21.33 -9.82
C SER A 344 8.38 -20.84 -9.55
N ASN A 345 8.02 -19.65 -10.04
CA ASN A 345 6.70 -19.07 -9.83
C ASN A 345 5.59 -19.57 -10.80
N SER A 346 5.93 -20.33 -11.84
CA SER A 346 4.96 -20.88 -12.81
C SER A 346 4.39 -22.25 -12.43
N GLU A 347 4.92 -22.90 -11.38
CA GLU A 347 4.46 -24.21 -10.90
C GLU A 347 3.74 -24.06 -9.54
N LEU A 348 2.47 -23.65 -9.54
CA LEU A 348 1.57 -23.78 -8.37
C LEU A 348 0.10 -23.84 -8.78
#